data_AF-A0A9P7YGC8-F1
#
_entry.id   AF-A0A9P7YGC8-F1
#
_cell.length_a   1.000
_cell.length_b   1.000
_cell.length_c   1.000
_cell.angle_alpha   90.00
_cell.angle_beta   90.00
_cell.angle_gamma   90.00
#
_symmetry.space_group_name_H-M   'P 1'
#
loop_
_entity.id
_entity.type
_entity.pdbx_description
1 polymer ?
#
loop_
_entity_poly.entity_id
_entity_poly.type
_entity_poly.pdbx_seq_one_letter_code
_entity_poly.pdbx_strand_id
1 'polypeptide(L)'
;MTTTELFHHQPRSFLLCFFKLLFISNMVSQKDVQGRVYKFKGTSECFGLDTDVLVLVLGLAPRRLNHVKVMTNTSTRSDSGDYIPISPTPKKGFPIQLRLRNYREWYRDAPRIVPMLPKYSYLKIDSDYEIPLQMLVEERDCLGNPLMVWPKHQGGLGELRSLNVAN
;
A
#
# COMPACT_ATOMS: atom_id res chain seq x y z
N MET A 1 -18.08 66.62 -25.57
CA MET A 1 -18.97 65.46 -25.83
C MET A 1 -18.13 64.21 -25.71
N THR A 2 -18.56 63.32 -24.84
CA THR A 2 -17.86 62.21 -24.18
C THR A 2 -17.96 60.91 -24.98
N THR A 3 -16.86 60.18 -25.12
CA THR A 3 -16.85 58.78 -25.57
C THR A 3 -15.95 57.94 -24.67
N THR A 4 -16.59 57.40 -23.64
CA THR A 4 -16.46 56.07 -23.00
C THR A 4 -15.16 55.29 -23.17
N GLU A 5 -14.33 55.26 -22.12
CA GLU A 5 -13.35 54.19 -21.89
C GLU A 5 -14.00 53.05 -21.08
N LEU A 6 -14.00 51.85 -21.64
CA LEU A 6 -14.35 50.58 -20.99
C LEU A 6 -13.08 49.97 -20.41
N PHE A 7 -12.86 50.12 -19.10
CA PHE A 7 -11.87 49.31 -18.39
C PHE A 7 -12.53 48.14 -17.67
N HIS A 8 -12.11 46.96 -18.10
CA HIS A 8 -12.45 45.64 -17.63
C HIS A 8 -12.22 45.48 -16.12
N HIS A 9 -13.32 45.31 -15.37
CA HIS A 9 -13.28 44.84 -13.99
C HIS A 9 -13.04 43.32 -14.01
N GLN A 10 -11.79 42.88 -13.96
CA GLN A 10 -11.45 41.46 -13.75
C GLN A 10 -11.75 41.08 -12.29
N PRO A 11 -12.59 40.06 -12.03
CA PRO A 11 -12.96 39.71 -10.66
C PRO A 11 -11.85 38.87 -10.02
N ARG A 12 -11.36 39.34 -8.85
CA ARG A 12 -10.41 38.66 -7.95
C ARG A 12 -10.99 37.39 -7.28
N SER A 13 -11.81 36.61 -7.98
CA SER A 13 -12.49 35.44 -7.44
C SER A 13 -12.04 34.10 -8.05
N PHE A 14 -11.21 34.11 -9.08
CA PHE A 14 -10.72 32.86 -9.70
C PHE A 14 -9.61 32.15 -8.90
N LEU A 15 -8.89 32.85 -8.01
CA LEU A 15 -7.82 32.21 -7.22
C LEU A 15 -8.35 31.41 -6.03
N LEU A 16 -9.50 31.77 -5.44
CA LEU A 16 -10.01 31.04 -4.28
C LEU A 16 -10.70 29.72 -4.62
N CYS A 17 -11.25 29.56 -5.83
CA CYS A 17 -11.84 28.28 -6.25
C CYS A 17 -10.76 27.22 -6.52
N PHE A 18 -9.58 27.60 -7.03
CA PHE A 18 -8.49 26.63 -7.22
C PHE A 18 -7.89 26.14 -5.90
N PHE A 19 -7.75 27.00 -4.90
CA PHE A 19 -7.27 26.55 -3.58
C PHE A 19 -8.30 25.70 -2.81
N LYS A 20 -9.61 25.92 -3.02
CA LYS A 20 -10.65 25.12 -2.37
C LYS A 20 -10.91 23.77 -3.04
N LEU A 21 -10.71 23.65 -4.36
CA LEU A 21 -10.83 22.38 -5.09
C LEU A 21 -9.57 21.50 -5.03
N LEU A 22 -8.39 22.04 -4.70
CA LEU A 22 -7.17 21.24 -4.48
C LEU A 22 -7.11 20.59 -3.08
N PHE A 23 -7.85 21.12 -2.10
CA PHE A 23 -7.77 20.72 -0.69
C PHE A 23 -8.80 19.66 -0.24
N ILE A 24 -9.70 19.23 -1.13
CA ILE A 24 -10.48 17.99 -0.95
C ILE A 24 -9.82 16.85 -1.74
N SER A 25 -8.50 16.89 -1.88
CA SER A 25 -7.75 15.64 -2.06
C SER A 25 -7.93 14.89 -0.75
N ASN A 26 -8.68 13.77 -0.77
CA ASN A 26 -8.76 12.84 0.36
C ASN A 26 -7.34 12.60 0.88
N MET A 27 -6.99 13.24 2.00
CA MET A 27 -5.64 13.19 2.53
C MET A 27 -5.47 11.79 3.12
N VAL A 28 -4.95 10.87 2.32
CA VAL A 28 -4.79 9.48 2.69
C VAL A 28 -3.88 9.42 3.91
N SER A 29 -4.41 8.94 5.04
CA SER A 29 -3.60 8.85 6.26
C SER A 29 -2.74 7.60 6.22
N GLN A 30 -1.61 7.61 6.93
CA GLN A 30 -0.76 6.43 7.04
C GLN A 30 -1.53 5.20 7.53
N LYS A 31 -2.51 5.38 8.42
CA LYS A 31 -3.34 4.30 8.97
C LYS A 31 -4.25 3.66 7.90
N ASP A 32 -4.53 4.38 6.82
CA ASP A 32 -5.42 3.92 5.76
C ASP A 32 -4.71 3.04 4.75
N VAL A 33 -3.40 3.15 4.59
CA VAL A 33 -2.64 2.40 3.57
C VAL A 33 -1.65 1.41 4.16
N GLN A 34 -1.18 1.66 5.38
CA GLN A 34 -0.13 0.84 5.97
C GLN A 34 -0.58 -0.59 6.22
N GLY A 35 0.24 -1.54 5.75
CA GLY A 35 0.05 -2.97 5.94
C GLY A 35 -0.91 -3.58 4.93
N ARG A 36 -1.54 -2.78 4.07
CA ARG A 36 -2.43 -3.31 3.04
C ARG A 36 -1.62 -3.87 1.87
N VAL A 37 -2.18 -4.91 1.26
CA VAL A 37 -1.64 -5.55 0.06
C VAL A 37 -2.34 -4.96 -1.16
N TYR A 38 -1.56 -4.66 -2.19
CA TYR A 38 -2.04 -4.10 -3.44
C TYR A 38 -1.47 -4.89 -4.62
N LYS A 39 -1.99 -4.62 -5.80
CA LYS A 39 -1.38 -4.94 -7.10
C LYS A 39 -1.28 -3.68 -7.95
N PHE A 40 -0.48 -3.72 -9.00
CA PHE A 40 -0.44 -2.64 -9.98
C PHE A 40 -1.72 -2.63 -10.83
N LYS A 41 -2.18 -1.44 -11.26
CA LYS A 41 -3.36 -1.32 -12.13
C LYS A 41 -3.15 -1.89 -13.53
N GLY A 42 -1.90 -1.94 -14.01
CA GLY A 42 -1.58 -2.45 -15.34
C GLY A 42 -0.07 -2.58 -15.61
N THR A 43 0.27 -3.22 -16.73
CA THR A 43 1.65 -3.57 -17.13
C THR A 43 2.52 -2.36 -17.43
N SER A 44 1.95 -1.28 -17.96
CA SER A 44 2.70 -0.06 -18.26
C SER A 44 3.09 0.76 -17.03
N GLU A 45 2.47 0.49 -15.88
CA GLU A 45 2.73 1.19 -14.62
C GLU A 45 3.70 0.41 -13.72
N CYS A 46 4.03 -0.82 -14.12
CA CYS A 46 5.08 -1.61 -13.52
C CYS A 46 6.44 -1.16 -14.04
N PHE A 47 7.34 -0.81 -13.12
CA PHE A 47 8.75 -0.48 -13.39
C PHE A 47 9.56 -1.73 -13.83
N GLY A 48 9.10 -2.45 -14.86
CA GLY A 48 9.65 -3.76 -15.26
C GLY A 48 9.30 -4.91 -14.31
N LEU A 49 8.39 -4.69 -13.37
CA LEU A 49 7.84 -5.73 -12.49
C LEU A 49 6.68 -6.45 -13.20
N ASP A 50 6.47 -7.73 -12.90
CA ASP A 50 5.34 -8.47 -13.45
C ASP A 50 4.02 -7.95 -12.83
N THR A 51 2.93 -7.87 -13.60
CA THR A 51 1.66 -7.29 -13.12
C THR A 51 0.96 -8.10 -12.06
N ASP A 52 1.31 -9.38 -11.98
CA ASP A 52 0.78 -10.29 -10.98
C ASP A 52 1.58 -10.22 -9.65
N VAL A 53 2.54 -9.30 -9.56
CA VAL A 53 3.28 -9.02 -8.33
C VAL A 53 2.39 -8.24 -7.37
N LEU A 54 2.06 -8.90 -6.25
CA LEU A 54 1.47 -8.24 -5.11
C LEU A 54 2.54 -7.39 -4.40
N VAL A 55 2.11 -6.27 -3.83
CA VAL A 55 2.99 -5.37 -3.08
C VAL A 55 2.41 -5.08 -1.70
N LEU A 56 3.25 -5.08 -0.68
CA LEU A 56 2.90 -4.69 0.69
C LEU A 56 3.25 -3.22 0.90
N VAL A 57 2.29 -2.39 1.28
CA VAL A 57 2.55 -1.00 1.64
C VAL A 57 3.09 -0.90 3.06
N LEU A 58 4.30 -0.35 3.21
CA LEU A 58 4.93 -0.06 4.50
C LEU A 58 4.46 1.27 5.10
N GLY A 59 3.96 2.19 4.28
CA GLY A 59 3.48 3.49 4.72
C GLY A 59 3.58 4.55 3.63
N LEU A 60 3.36 5.81 4.00
CA LEU A 60 3.55 6.95 3.10
C LEU A 60 5.04 7.22 2.89
N ALA A 61 5.40 7.64 1.68
CA ALA A 61 6.76 8.07 1.37
C ALA A 61 7.02 9.47 1.99
N PRO A 62 8.11 9.65 2.75
CA PRO A 62 8.34 10.89 3.50
C PRO A 62 8.64 12.10 2.59
N ARG A 63 9.15 11.87 1.37
CA ARG A 63 9.62 12.93 0.47
C ARG A 63 8.70 13.20 -0.72
N ARG A 64 7.64 12.42 -0.89
CA ARG A 64 6.75 12.48 -2.06
C ARG A 64 5.29 12.39 -1.65
N LEU A 65 4.53 13.44 -1.95
CA LEU A 65 3.08 13.47 -1.70
C LEU A 65 2.37 12.36 -2.49
N ASN A 66 1.37 11.74 -1.89
CA ASN A 66 0.57 10.65 -2.47
C ASN A 66 1.38 9.44 -2.96
N HIS A 67 2.62 9.29 -2.51
CA HIS A 67 3.43 8.10 -2.74
C HIS A 67 3.45 7.23 -1.50
N VAL A 68 3.58 5.93 -1.75
CA VAL A 68 3.71 4.91 -0.72
C VAL A 68 5.02 4.18 -0.88
N LYS A 69 5.62 3.82 0.25
CA LYS A 69 6.76 2.91 0.30
C LYS A 69 6.22 1.49 0.27
N VAL A 70 6.63 0.69 -0.71
CA VAL A 70 6.14 -0.68 -0.92
C VAL A 70 7.28 -1.68 -0.96
N MET A 71 6.98 -2.93 -0.61
CA MET A 71 7.83 -4.10 -0.81
C MET A 71 7.11 -5.11 -1.71
N THR A 72 7.85 -5.80 -2.56
CA THR A 72 7.28 -6.76 -3.51
C THR A 72 7.13 -8.15 -2.89
N ASN A 73 6.04 -8.82 -3.24
CA ASN A 73 5.80 -10.22 -2.93
C ASN A 73 6.14 -11.08 -4.16
N THR A 74 6.76 -12.23 -3.93
CA THR A 74 7.04 -13.21 -4.96
C THR A 74 6.52 -14.59 -4.55
N SER A 75 6.14 -15.39 -5.54
CA SER A 75 5.85 -16.81 -5.35
C SER A 75 7.11 -17.69 -5.35
N THR A 76 8.23 -17.15 -5.81
CA THR A 76 9.49 -17.87 -5.93
C THR A 76 10.28 -17.78 -4.64
N ARG A 77 10.66 -18.94 -4.08
CA ARG A 77 11.58 -19.00 -2.94
C ARG A 77 13.01 -18.79 -3.44
N SER A 78 13.73 -17.88 -2.81
CA SER A 78 15.19 -17.80 -2.89
C SER A 78 15.80 -18.39 -1.60
N ASP A 79 17.00 -18.94 -1.71
CA ASP A 79 17.79 -19.40 -0.56
C ASP A 79 18.62 -18.27 0.07
N SER A 80 18.56 -17.05 -0.49
CA SER A 80 19.40 -15.91 -0.09
C SER A 80 19.06 -15.29 1.28
N GLY A 81 18.05 -15.78 1.99
CA GLY A 81 17.65 -15.24 3.30
C GLY A 81 16.92 -13.89 3.26
N ASP A 82 16.86 -13.24 2.09
CA ASP A 82 16.26 -11.92 1.87
C ASP A 82 14.73 -11.91 1.80
N TYR A 83 14.11 -13.02 2.19
CA TYR A 83 12.69 -13.28 1.98
C TYR A 83 12.00 -13.64 3.28
N ILE A 84 10.79 -13.11 3.47
CA ILE A 84 9.95 -13.42 4.63
C ILE A 84 8.70 -14.15 4.15
N PRO A 85 8.43 -15.37 4.63
CA PRO A 85 7.23 -16.09 4.25
C PRO A 85 5.98 -15.37 4.76
N ILE A 86 4.97 -15.28 3.90
CA ILE A 86 3.63 -14.82 4.24
C ILE A 86 2.74 -16.06 4.42
N SER A 87 2.06 -16.14 5.56
CA SER A 87 1.10 -17.21 5.87
C SER A 87 0.09 -17.38 4.72
N PRO A 88 -0.21 -18.62 4.27
CA PRO A 88 0.08 -19.90 4.94
C PRO A 88 1.46 -20.52 4.63
N THR A 89 2.35 -19.85 3.90
CA THR A 89 3.69 -20.36 3.58
C THR A 89 4.46 -20.72 4.86
N PRO A 90 5.00 -21.94 5.04
CA PRO A 90 5.62 -22.36 6.29
C PRO A 90 6.77 -21.47 6.76
N LYS A 91 6.86 -21.20 8.07
CA LYS A 91 7.94 -20.42 8.69
C LYS A 91 9.31 -21.13 8.67
N LYS A 92 9.36 -22.46 8.50
CA LYS A 92 10.57 -23.28 8.72
C LYS A 92 11.80 -22.70 7.99
N GLY A 93 12.83 -22.32 8.74
CA GLY A 93 14.07 -21.73 8.21
C GLY A 93 14.10 -20.20 8.12
N PHE A 94 13.02 -19.52 8.49
CA PHE A 94 12.91 -18.06 8.46
C PHE A 94 12.75 -17.47 9.87
N PRO A 95 13.34 -16.29 10.15
CA PRO A 95 13.29 -15.67 11.48
C PRO A 95 11.86 -15.32 11.88
N ILE A 96 11.06 -14.82 10.93
CA ILE A 96 9.69 -14.37 11.13
C ILE A 96 8.78 -14.91 10.02
N GLN A 97 7.47 -14.81 10.23
CA GLN A 97 6.46 -15.15 9.22
C GLN A 97 5.36 -14.08 9.29
N LEU A 98 5.11 -13.40 8.19
CA LEU A 98 4.05 -12.40 8.13
C LEU A 98 2.69 -13.06 8.12
N ARG A 99 1.76 -12.51 8.91
CA ARG A 99 0.37 -12.99 8.97
C ARG A 99 -0.55 -11.96 8.37
N LEU A 100 -1.38 -12.39 7.44
CA LEU A 100 -2.51 -11.60 7.00
C LEU A 100 -3.63 -11.66 8.02
N ARG A 101 -4.27 -10.52 8.24
CA ARG A 101 -5.35 -10.30 9.17
C ARG A 101 -6.67 -10.56 8.46
N ASN A 102 -7.53 -11.35 9.08
CA ASN A 102 -8.90 -11.48 8.63
C ASN A 102 -9.72 -10.31 9.18
N TYR A 103 -10.41 -9.58 8.30
CA TYR A 103 -11.30 -8.49 8.68
C TYR A 103 -12.41 -8.92 9.65
N ARG A 104 -12.87 -10.18 9.57
CA ARG A 104 -13.94 -10.74 10.39
C ARG A 104 -13.55 -11.09 11.83
N GLU A 105 -12.28 -11.00 12.22
CA GLU A 105 -11.85 -11.24 13.62
C GLU A 105 -12.47 -10.26 14.62
N TRP A 106 -13.17 -9.21 14.17
CA TRP A 106 -13.97 -8.35 15.04
C TRP A 106 -15.28 -8.98 15.54
N TYR A 107 -15.77 -10.01 14.86
CA TYR A 107 -16.96 -10.75 15.27
C TYR A 107 -16.51 -12.08 15.89
N ARG A 108 -16.71 -12.25 17.20
CA ARG A 108 -16.23 -13.44 17.95
C ARG A 108 -16.70 -14.77 17.35
N ASP A 109 -17.83 -14.76 16.65
CA ASP A 109 -18.50 -15.96 16.14
C ASP A 109 -18.36 -16.14 14.61
N ALA A 110 -17.57 -15.28 13.94
CA ALA A 110 -17.36 -15.43 12.52
C ALA A 110 -16.40 -16.59 12.21
N PRO A 111 -16.68 -17.41 11.18
CA PRO A 111 -15.75 -18.45 10.75
C PRO A 111 -14.40 -17.82 10.41
N ARG A 112 -13.33 -18.39 11.00
CA ARG A 112 -11.94 -17.98 10.78
C ARG A 112 -11.50 -18.39 9.38
N ILE A 113 -11.82 -17.54 8.41
CA ILE A 113 -11.28 -17.67 7.05
C ILE A 113 -9.86 -17.12 7.11
N VAL A 114 -8.85 -17.94 6.87
CA VAL A 114 -7.48 -17.43 6.73
C VAL A 114 -7.43 -16.78 5.36
N PRO A 115 -7.21 -15.45 5.24
CA PRO A 115 -6.99 -14.84 3.93
C PRO A 115 -5.78 -15.53 3.26
N MET A 116 -6.01 -16.10 2.08
CA MET A 116 -4.99 -16.84 1.35
C MET A 116 -4.49 -16.00 0.19
N LEU A 117 -3.19 -15.72 0.19
CA LEU A 117 -2.46 -15.38 -1.01
C LEU A 117 -2.19 -16.65 -1.84
N PRO A 118 -1.68 -16.55 -3.08
CA PRO A 118 -1.22 -17.71 -3.84
C PRO A 118 -0.36 -18.66 -2.97
N LYS A 119 -0.43 -19.97 -3.27
CA LYS A 119 0.06 -21.09 -2.42
C LYS A 119 1.46 -20.92 -1.83
N TYR A 120 2.31 -20.09 -2.43
CA TYR A 120 3.59 -19.66 -1.89
C TYR A 120 3.70 -18.15 -2.08
N SER A 121 3.99 -17.44 -1.00
CA SER A 121 4.13 -15.98 -1.00
C SER A 121 5.24 -15.59 -0.05
N TYR A 122 6.21 -14.85 -0.56
CA TYR A 122 7.38 -14.38 0.16
C TYR A 122 7.53 -12.88 -0.08
N LEU A 123 7.69 -12.11 0.99
CA LEU A 123 8.03 -10.69 0.91
C LEU A 123 9.53 -10.53 0.75
N LYS A 124 9.97 -9.80 -0.28
CA LYS A 124 11.38 -9.47 -0.50
C LYS A 124 11.76 -8.23 0.33
N ILE A 125 12.75 -8.35 1.22
CA ILE A 125 13.10 -7.31 2.22
C ILE A 125 14.04 -6.24 1.66
N ASP A 126 14.94 -6.62 0.75
CA ASP A 126 15.98 -5.77 0.15
C ASP A 126 15.48 -4.89 -1.01
N SER A 127 14.20 -5.00 -1.38
CA SER A 127 13.61 -4.24 -2.48
C SER A 127 12.41 -3.42 -2.02
N ASP A 128 12.66 -2.18 -1.61
CA ASP A 128 11.63 -1.18 -1.39
C ASP A 128 11.57 -0.13 -2.50
N TYR A 129 10.36 0.29 -2.85
CA TYR A 129 10.09 1.27 -3.90
C TYR A 129 9.15 2.36 -3.39
N GLU A 130 9.34 3.58 -3.85
CA GLU A 130 8.38 4.67 -3.66
C GLU A 130 7.54 4.83 -4.92
N ILE A 131 6.25 4.52 -4.84
CA ILE A 131 5.34 4.56 -5.99
C ILE A 131 4.09 5.39 -5.70
N PRO A 132 3.50 6.05 -6.72
CA PRO A 132 2.23 6.74 -6.57
C PRO A 132 1.13 5.76 -6.14
N LEU A 133 0.39 6.08 -5.09
CA LEU A 133 -0.73 5.25 -4.63
C LEU A 133 -1.79 5.04 -5.72
N GLN A 134 -1.94 6.00 -6.62
CA GLN A 134 -2.88 5.92 -7.75
C GLN A 134 -2.54 4.84 -8.77
N MET A 135 -1.31 4.29 -8.79
CA MET A 135 -0.92 3.17 -9.66
C MET A 135 -1.28 1.81 -9.06
N LEU A 136 -1.80 1.82 -7.84
CA LEU A 136 -2.14 0.61 -7.09
C LEU A 136 -3.65 0.38 -7.04
N VAL A 137 -4.03 -0.89 -7.03
CA VAL A 137 -5.36 -1.39 -6.70
C VAL A 137 -5.24 -2.24 -5.44
N GLU A 138 -6.10 -1.96 -4.46
CA GLU A 138 -6.14 -2.74 -3.24
C GLU A 138 -6.54 -4.19 -3.54
N GLU A 139 -5.76 -5.14 -3.03
CA GLU A 139 -6.07 -6.55 -3.18
C GLU A 139 -7.04 -6.99 -2.08
N ARG A 140 -8.06 -7.74 -2.48
CA ARG A 140 -9.17 -8.14 -1.62
C ARG A 140 -9.26 -9.66 -1.52
N ASP A 141 -9.73 -10.14 -0.37
CA ASP A 141 -10.06 -11.55 -0.20
C ASP A 141 -11.31 -11.94 -1.02
N CYS A 142 -11.66 -13.23 -1.00
CA CYS A 142 -12.84 -13.76 -1.68
C CYS A 142 -14.17 -13.19 -1.17
N LEU A 143 -14.17 -12.47 -0.05
CA LEU A 143 -15.33 -11.80 0.53
C LEU A 143 -15.32 -10.29 0.26
N GLY A 144 -14.35 -9.78 -0.50
CA GLY A 144 -14.20 -8.37 -0.82
C GLY A 144 -13.55 -7.53 0.28
N ASN A 145 -12.99 -8.13 1.33
CA ASN A 145 -12.29 -7.39 2.39
C ASN A 145 -10.84 -7.10 1.98
N PRO A 146 -10.26 -5.95 2.39
CA PRO A 146 -8.85 -5.67 2.15
C PRO A 146 -7.93 -6.70 2.79
N LEU A 147 -6.93 -7.15 2.03
CA LEU A 147 -5.85 -7.96 2.58
C LEU A 147 -4.87 -7.05 3.33
N MET A 148 -4.69 -7.32 4.63
CA MET A 148 -3.81 -6.50 5.48
C MET A 148 -2.90 -7.38 6.34
N VAL A 149 -1.66 -6.99 6.55
CA VAL A 149 -0.75 -7.61 7.51
C VAL A 149 -1.16 -7.26 8.94
N TRP A 150 -0.97 -8.20 9.86
CA TRP A 150 -1.19 -7.97 11.28
C TRP A 150 -0.38 -6.76 11.79
N PRO A 151 -0.99 -5.82 12.54
CA PRO A 151 -0.27 -4.67 13.06
C PRO A 151 0.61 -5.00 14.29
N LYS A 152 0.31 -6.08 15.01
CA LYS A 152 0.97 -6.42 16.29
C LYS A 152 2.34 -7.09 16.09
N HIS A 153 3.17 -7.01 17.13
CA HIS A 153 4.59 -7.33 17.13
C HIS A 153 4.97 -8.62 16.40
N GLN A 154 4.59 -9.80 16.88
CA GLN A 154 5.01 -11.07 16.25
C GLN A 154 4.25 -11.36 14.94
N GLY A 155 5.00 -11.52 13.86
CA GLY A 155 4.50 -11.81 12.51
C GLY A 155 3.76 -10.64 11.86
N GLY A 156 4.00 -9.43 12.33
CA GLY A 156 3.34 -8.22 11.86
C GLY A 156 4.29 -7.09 11.45
N LEU A 157 3.71 -5.94 11.14
CA LEU A 157 4.45 -4.77 10.65
C LEU A 157 5.51 -4.26 11.64
N GLY A 158 5.28 -4.40 12.95
CA GLY A 158 6.24 -3.93 13.97
C GLY A 158 7.56 -4.70 13.91
N GLU A 159 7.50 -6.02 13.77
CA GLU A 159 8.68 -6.87 13.63
C GLU A 159 9.33 -6.71 12.25
N LEU A 160 8.54 -6.53 11.18
CA LEU A 160 9.07 -6.21 9.85
C LEU A 160 9.90 -4.92 9.84
N ARG A 161 9.43 -3.86 10.52
CA ARG A 161 10.19 -2.60 10.64
C ARG A 161 11.48 -2.78 11.44
N SER A 162 11.47 -3.64 12.46
CA SER A 162 12.66 -3.89 13.28
C SER A 162 13.76 -4.58 12.47
N LEU A 163 13.38 -5.44 11.51
CA LEU A 163 14.30 -6.05 10.55
C LEU A 163 14.84 -5.03 9.53
N ASN A 164 13.97 -4.17 8.98
CA ASN A 164 14.36 -3.15 8.00
C ASN A 164 15.25 -2.04 8.57
N VAL A 165 15.28 -1.84 9.89
CA VAL A 165 16.14 -0.84 10.55
C VAL A 165 17.53 -1.43 10.88
N ALA A 166 17.65 -2.76 10.89
CA ALA A 166 18.91 -3.45 11.20
C ALA A 166 19.79 -3.71 9.97
N ASN A 167 19.24 -3.50 8.76
CA ASN A 167 19.94 -3.57 7.47
C ASN A 167 20.15 -2.18 6.90
#